data_AF-A0A5C2RKU1-F1
#
_entry.id   AF-A0A5C2RKU1-F1
#
_cell.length_a   1.000
_cell.length_b   1.000
_cell.length_c   1.000
_cell.angle_alpha   90.00
_cell.angle_beta   90.00
_cell.angle_gamma   90.00
#
_symmetry.space_group_name_H-M   'P 1'
#
loop_
_entity.id
_entity.type
_entity.pdbx_description
1 polymer ?
#
loop_
_entity_poly.entity_id
_entity_poly.type
_entity_poly.pdbx_seq_one_letter_code
_entity_poly.pdbx_strand_id
1 'polypeptide(L)'
;MLPVLDPNPPPFVPTGRYTQERRDAMRAAHHWLQPAELDLLDDFMCKHNKAFAWDDSERGSFCCDMFPPVCFPVVPHIPWVQKNFPILPGLYDQATALIQRKINAGTYEPSNASYCSRWFCVAKKDSKIRIIHSLEPLNVVTIQHSGVPPIPDHVAEQFAGRACGTTLDLYVGYDE
;
A
#
# COMPACT_ATOMS: atom_id res chain seq x y z
N MET A 1 17.53 14.49 -6.25
CA MET A 1 17.25 14.81 -7.66
C MET A 1 16.81 13.53 -8.34
N LEU A 2 15.76 13.60 -9.18
CA LEU A 2 15.35 12.44 -9.99
C LEU A 2 16.44 12.13 -11.04
N PRO A 3 16.78 10.86 -11.28
CA PRO A 3 17.75 10.49 -12.29
C PRO A 3 17.25 10.85 -13.69
N VAL A 4 18.16 11.36 -14.54
CA VAL A 4 17.84 11.72 -15.92
C VAL A 4 17.62 10.44 -16.74
N LEU A 5 16.52 10.40 -17.49
CA LEU A 5 16.23 9.32 -18.44
C LEU A 5 16.98 9.57 -19.74
N ASP A 6 17.56 8.50 -20.30
CA ASP A 6 18.23 8.53 -21.59
C ASP A 6 17.22 8.13 -22.67
N PRO A 7 17.01 8.93 -23.73
CA PRO A 7 16.18 8.53 -24.86
C PRO A 7 16.66 7.25 -25.56
N ASN A 8 17.94 6.88 -25.40
CA ASN A 8 18.54 5.66 -25.92
C ASN A 8 19.07 4.82 -24.75
N PRO A 9 18.19 4.11 -24.02
CA PRO A 9 18.58 3.40 -22.82
C PRO A 9 19.58 2.28 -23.13
N PRO A 10 20.50 1.97 -22.19
CA PRO A 10 21.38 0.83 -22.33
C PRO A 10 20.59 -0.49 -22.32
N PRO A 11 21.18 -1.59 -22.81
CA PRO A 11 20.55 -2.90 -22.72
C PRO A 11 20.16 -3.23 -21.28
N PHE A 12 18.97 -3.79 -21.10
CA PHE A 12 18.46 -4.15 -19.78
C PHE A 12 19.43 -5.06 -19.02
N VAL A 13 19.71 -4.68 -17.77
CA VAL A 13 20.43 -5.50 -16.80
C VAL A 13 19.56 -5.59 -15.53
N PRO A 14 19.25 -6.81 -15.02
CA PRO A 14 18.52 -6.97 -13.77
C PRO A 14 19.17 -6.18 -12.64
N THR A 15 18.40 -5.31 -12.00
CA THR A 15 18.92 -4.35 -11.02
C THR A 15 18.12 -4.42 -9.73
N GLY A 16 18.73 -5.00 -8.69
CA GLY A 16 18.15 -5.10 -7.35
C GLY A 16 16.77 -5.77 -7.36
N ARG A 17 15.73 -4.98 -7.11
CA ARG A 17 14.33 -5.43 -7.09
C ARG A 17 13.76 -5.67 -8.50
N TYR A 18 14.32 -5.10 -9.56
CA TYR A 18 13.77 -5.29 -10.91
C TYR A 18 14.44 -6.48 -11.61
N THR A 19 13.85 -7.66 -11.43
CA THR A 19 14.33 -8.94 -11.99
C THR A 19 13.82 -9.18 -13.41
N GLN A 20 14.40 -10.15 -14.11
CA GLN A 20 13.94 -10.55 -15.44
C GLN A 20 12.45 -10.97 -15.43
N GLU A 21 12.01 -11.71 -14.42
CA GLU A 21 10.59 -12.12 -14.28
C GLU A 21 9.66 -10.90 -14.12
N ARG A 22 10.04 -9.93 -13.28
CA ARG A 22 9.27 -8.69 -13.06
C ARG A 22 9.22 -7.83 -14.33
N ARG A 23 10.31 -7.80 -15.10
CA ARG A 23 10.36 -7.16 -16.43
C ARG A 23 9.40 -7.81 -17.41
N ASP A 24 9.44 -9.14 -17.52
CA ASP A 24 8.61 -9.86 -18.48
C ASP A 24 7.11 -9.67 -18.15
N ALA A 25 6.76 -9.66 -16.86
CA ALA A 25 5.43 -9.32 -16.39
C ALA A 25 5.02 -7.86 -16.74
N MET A 26 5.94 -6.89 -16.56
CA MET A 26 5.69 -5.49 -16.94
C MET A 26 5.47 -5.34 -18.44
N ARG A 27 6.31 -5.95 -19.27
CA ARG A 27 6.16 -5.92 -20.73
C ARG A 27 4.86 -6.59 -21.19
N ALA A 28 4.47 -7.71 -20.57
CA ALA A 28 3.20 -8.37 -20.86
C ALA A 28 1.99 -7.48 -20.50
N ALA A 29 2.04 -6.78 -19.37
CA ALA A 29 0.99 -5.83 -18.98
C ALA A 29 0.93 -4.61 -19.92
N HIS A 30 2.07 -4.19 -20.47
CA HIS A 30 2.20 -3.03 -21.36
C HIS A 30 2.43 -3.42 -22.83
N HIS A 31 1.77 -4.49 -23.29
CA HIS A 31 1.87 -5.00 -24.67
C HIS A 31 1.48 -4.00 -25.77
N TRP A 32 0.86 -2.88 -25.39
CA TRP A 32 0.43 -1.78 -26.27
C TRP A 32 1.51 -0.72 -26.51
N LEU A 33 2.62 -0.76 -25.77
CA LEU A 33 3.78 0.12 -25.97
C LEU A 33 4.68 -0.39 -27.10
N GLN A 34 5.36 0.53 -27.80
CA GLN A 34 6.36 0.19 -28.80
C GLN A 34 7.62 -0.42 -28.14
N PRO A 35 8.42 -1.22 -28.88
CA PRO A 35 9.64 -1.81 -28.32
C PRO A 35 10.60 -0.80 -27.69
N ALA A 36 10.78 0.37 -28.33
CA ALA A 36 11.62 1.44 -27.80
C ALA A 36 11.05 2.07 -26.51
N GLU A 37 9.72 2.16 -26.39
CA GLU A 37 9.04 2.64 -25.18
C GLU A 37 9.17 1.65 -24.02
N LEU A 38 9.14 0.34 -24.33
CA LEU A 38 9.39 -0.72 -23.35
C LEU A 38 10.84 -0.71 -22.86
N ASP A 39 11.80 -0.41 -23.73
CA ASP A 39 13.20 -0.26 -23.33
C ASP A 39 13.39 0.95 -22.39
N LEU A 40 12.70 2.06 -22.67
CA LEU A 40 12.69 3.24 -21.80
C LEU A 40 12.02 2.96 -20.45
N LEU A 41 10.91 2.22 -20.45
CA LEU A 41 10.24 1.78 -19.23
C LEU A 41 11.18 0.93 -18.36
N ASP A 42 11.93 0.00 -18.98
CA ASP A 42 12.88 -0.85 -18.25
C ASP A 42 14.01 -0.03 -17.61
N ASP A 43 14.57 0.94 -18.33
CA ASP A 43 15.59 1.86 -17.78
C ASP A 43 15.03 2.71 -16.62
N PHE A 44 13.81 3.22 -16.76
CA PHE A 44 13.12 3.94 -15.70
C PHE A 44 12.94 3.07 -14.44
N MET A 45 12.47 1.83 -14.59
CA MET A 45 12.31 0.89 -13.49
C MET A 45 13.65 0.55 -12.82
N CYS A 46 14.71 0.33 -13.60
CA CYS A 46 16.07 0.08 -13.09
C CYS A 46 16.62 1.26 -12.28
N LYS A 47 16.52 2.49 -12.81
CA LYS A 47 16.97 3.72 -12.16
C LYS A 47 16.21 3.98 -10.86
N HIS A 48 14.94 3.62 -10.82
CA HIS A 48 14.06 3.79 -9.66
C HIS A 48 13.81 2.47 -8.91
N ASN A 49 14.76 1.53 -8.93
CA ASN A 49 14.53 0.17 -8.39
C ASN A 49 14.07 0.12 -6.93
N LYS A 50 14.38 1.14 -6.11
CA LYS A 50 13.96 1.23 -4.70
C LYS A 50 12.58 1.88 -4.51
N ALA A 51 12.05 2.56 -5.53
CA ALA A 51 10.77 3.26 -5.44
C ALA A 51 9.57 2.31 -5.58
N PHE A 52 9.76 1.18 -6.27
CA PHE A 52 8.71 0.19 -6.47
C PHE A 52 8.79 -0.93 -5.42
N ALA A 53 7.63 -1.31 -4.89
CA ALA A 53 7.46 -2.44 -4.01
C ALA A 53 6.65 -3.52 -4.73
N TRP A 54 7.15 -4.75 -4.69
CA TRP A 54 6.50 -5.90 -5.32
C TRP A 54 5.93 -6.88 -4.28
N ASP A 55 6.46 -6.84 -3.06
CA ASP A 55 6.01 -7.61 -1.91
C ASP A 55 6.06 -6.78 -0.62
N ASP A 56 5.47 -7.30 0.46
CA ASP A 56 5.37 -6.63 1.76
C ASP A 56 6.75 -6.30 2.38
N SER A 57 7.82 -7.03 2.02
CA SER A 57 9.17 -6.78 2.55
C SER A 57 9.87 -5.59 1.88
N GLU A 58 9.39 -5.21 0.70
CA GLU A 58 9.92 -4.11 -0.08
C GLU A 58 9.19 -2.78 0.16
N ARG A 59 8.15 -2.78 1.01
CA ARG A 59 7.34 -1.61 1.34
C ARG A 59 8.20 -0.47 1.89
N GLY A 60 7.91 0.74 1.44
CA GLY A 60 8.47 1.96 2.02
C GLY A 60 7.84 2.27 3.38
N SER A 61 8.45 3.21 4.09
CA SER A 61 7.78 3.94 5.16
C SER A 61 8.01 5.44 4.97
N PHE A 62 7.06 6.25 5.44
CA PHE A 62 7.26 7.68 5.41
C PHE A 62 8.39 8.09 6.35
N CYS A 63 9.22 9.03 5.89
CA CYS A 63 10.28 9.57 6.73
C CYS A 63 9.64 10.39 7.86
N CYS A 64 9.87 10.00 9.11
CA CYS A 64 9.32 10.65 10.30
C CYS A 64 9.67 12.16 10.40
N ASP A 65 10.79 12.58 9.79
CA ASP A 65 11.19 13.99 9.74
C ASP A 65 10.27 14.84 8.85
N MET A 66 9.65 14.21 7.84
CA MET A 66 8.74 14.85 6.90
C MET A 66 7.27 14.65 7.30
N PHE A 67 6.96 13.49 7.89
CA PHE A 67 5.62 13.08 8.29
C PHE A 67 5.65 12.63 9.76
N PRO A 68 5.40 13.55 10.71
CA PRO A 68 5.36 13.18 12.12
C PRO A 68 4.19 12.22 12.41
N PRO A 69 4.27 11.43 13.49
CA PRO A 69 3.18 10.53 13.88
C PRO A 69 1.84 11.25 14.01
N VAL A 70 0.80 10.65 13.43
CA VAL A 70 -0.55 11.21 13.47
C VAL A 70 -1.12 11.10 14.88
N CYS A 71 -1.57 12.23 15.43
CA CYS A 71 -2.31 12.28 16.68
C CYS A 71 -3.81 12.32 16.38
N PHE A 72 -4.56 11.31 16.83
CA PHE A 72 -6.02 11.27 16.66
C PHE A 72 -6.72 12.18 17.68
N PRO A 73 -7.38 13.27 17.24
CA PRO A 73 -8.15 14.11 18.16
C PRO A 73 -9.42 13.35 18.56
N VAL A 74 -9.64 13.19 19.87
CA VAL A 74 -10.79 12.47 20.42
C VAL A 74 -11.52 13.31 21.46
N VAL A 75 -12.84 13.18 21.54
CA VAL A 75 -13.63 13.77 22.64
C VAL A 75 -13.39 12.99 23.94
N PRO A 76 -13.60 13.57 25.13
CA PRO A 76 -13.50 12.83 26.39
C PRO A 76 -14.40 11.58 26.40
N HIS A 77 -13.82 10.41 26.65
CA HIS A 77 -14.52 9.13 26.66
C HIS A 77 -13.82 8.12 27.58
N ILE A 78 -14.47 6.99 27.79
CA ILE A 78 -13.93 5.86 28.55
C ILE A 78 -13.39 4.83 27.55
N PRO A 79 -12.14 4.34 27.70
CA PRO A 79 -11.62 3.25 26.87
C PRO A 79 -12.49 1.99 26.95
N TRP A 80 -12.57 1.24 25.86
CA TRP A 80 -13.42 0.04 25.78
C TRP A 80 -12.61 -1.23 25.57
N VAL A 81 -13.14 -2.33 26.09
CA VAL A 81 -12.66 -3.68 25.80
C VAL A 81 -13.81 -4.49 25.23
N GLN A 82 -13.73 -4.82 23.95
CA GLN A 82 -14.73 -5.63 23.27
C GLN A 82 -14.24 -7.06 23.08
N LYS A 83 -15.14 -8.02 23.26
CA LYS A 83 -14.86 -9.42 22.95
C LYS A 83 -14.74 -9.62 21.43
N ASN A 84 -13.63 -10.21 20.99
CA ASN A 84 -13.39 -10.55 19.58
C ASN A 84 -14.36 -11.65 19.09
N PHE A 85 -14.66 -11.61 17.79
CA PHE A 85 -15.39 -12.69 17.15
C PHE A 85 -14.52 -13.96 17.12
N PRO A 86 -15.11 -15.15 17.30
CA PRO A 86 -14.36 -16.39 17.17
C PRO A 86 -13.85 -16.54 15.73
N ILE A 87 -12.58 -16.88 15.58
CA ILE A 87 -12.00 -17.21 14.27
C ILE A 87 -12.55 -18.58 13.87
N LEU A 88 -13.10 -18.69 12.66
CA LEU A 88 -13.56 -19.97 12.12
C LEU A 88 -12.39 -20.96 12.05
N PRO A 89 -12.57 -22.24 12.47
CA PRO A 89 -11.47 -23.20 12.51
C PRO A 89 -10.72 -23.35 11.18
N GLY A 90 -11.43 -23.35 10.05
CA GLY A 90 -10.81 -23.46 8.72
C GLY A 90 -10.00 -22.24 8.28
N LEU A 91 -10.10 -21.11 8.99
CA LEU A 91 -9.34 -19.88 8.70
C LEU A 91 -8.22 -19.64 9.71
N TYR A 92 -8.10 -20.47 10.76
CA TYR A 92 -7.21 -20.21 11.88
C TYR A 92 -5.74 -20.14 11.47
N ASP A 93 -5.26 -21.11 10.69
CA ASP A 93 -3.86 -21.16 10.25
C ASP A 93 -3.52 -19.98 9.33
N GLN A 94 -4.45 -19.62 8.44
CA GLN A 94 -4.29 -18.48 7.55
C GLN A 94 -4.26 -17.16 8.33
N ALA A 95 -5.15 -17.00 9.32
CA ALA A 95 -5.22 -15.80 10.15
C ALA A 95 -3.95 -15.64 11.00
N THR A 96 -3.47 -16.73 11.59
CA THR A 96 -2.23 -16.76 12.37
C THR A 96 -1.02 -16.39 11.50
N ALA A 97 -0.89 -17.01 10.33
CA ALA A 97 0.20 -16.68 9.40
C ALA A 97 0.16 -15.21 8.95
N LEU A 98 -1.04 -14.66 8.71
CA LEU A 98 -1.20 -13.26 8.32
C LEU A 98 -0.79 -12.29 9.44
N ILE A 99 -1.21 -12.57 10.68
CA ILE A 99 -0.81 -11.76 11.85
C ILE A 99 0.71 -11.80 12.02
N GLN A 100 1.32 -12.99 11.93
CA GLN A 100 2.77 -13.12 12.05
C GLN A 100 3.52 -12.34 10.97
N ARG A 101 3.03 -12.35 9.72
CA ARG A 101 3.61 -11.53 8.65
C ARG A 101 3.51 -10.04 8.96
N LYS A 102 2.35 -9.56 9.45
CA LYS A 102 2.19 -8.16 9.84
C LYS A 102 3.08 -7.74 11.01
N ILE A 103 3.33 -8.63 11.96
CA ILE A 103 4.30 -8.40 13.06
C ILE A 103 5.73 -8.34 12.50
N ASN A 104 6.13 -9.30 11.65
CA ASN A 104 7.46 -9.33 11.06
C ASN A 104 7.73 -8.11 10.16
N ALA A 105 6.68 -7.59 9.50
CA ALA A 105 6.74 -6.37 8.71
C ALA A 105 6.70 -5.08 9.56
N GLY A 106 6.62 -5.17 10.89
CA GLY A 106 6.57 -4.02 11.80
C GLY A 106 5.25 -3.24 11.78
N THR A 107 4.23 -3.72 11.07
CA THR A 107 2.91 -3.06 11.04
C THR A 107 2.13 -3.32 12.32
N TYR A 108 2.28 -4.50 12.92
CA TYR A 108 1.66 -4.86 14.21
C TYR A 108 2.72 -5.03 15.29
N GLU A 109 2.40 -4.57 16.48
CA GLU A 109 3.23 -4.74 17.68
C GLU A 109 2.37 -5.27 18.86
N PRO A 110 2.95 -6.07 19.75
CA PRO A 110 2.30 -6.40 21.02
C PRO A 110 2.08 -5.12 21.84
N SER A 111 0.87 -4.94 22.36
CA SER A 111 0.52 -3.77 23.16
C SER A 111 -0.29 -4.17 24.39
N ASN A 112 -0.16 -3.36 25.45
CA ASN A 112 -0.97 -3.46 26.67
C ASN A 112 -1.84 -2.21 26.81
N ALA A 113 -2.71 -1.98 25.83
CA ALA A 113 -3.58 -0.82 25.77
C ALA A 113 -4.90 -1.04 26.52
N SER A 114 -5.50 0.04 27.02
CA SER A 114 -6.85 0.03 27.58
C SER A 114 -7.95 -0.07 26.51
N TYR A 115 -7.59 -0.02 25.23
CA TYR A 115 -8.48 -0.19 24.09
C TYR A 115 -8.35 -1.59 23.51
N CYS A 116 -9.48 -2.26 23.29
CA CYS A 116 -9.56 -3.48 22.52
C CYS A 116 -10.81 -3.45 21.65
N SER A 117 -10.60 -3.23 20.34
CA SER A 117 -11.67 -3.24 19.34
C SER A 117 -11.83 -4.63 18.73
N ARG A 118 -13.04 -4.97 18.30
CA ARG A 118 -13.30 -6.25 17.63
C ARG A 118 -12.58 -6.30 16.29
N TRP A 119 -12.20 -7.50 15.88
CA TRP A 119 -11.77 -7.76 14.51
C TRP A 119 -12.30 -9.11 14.02
N PHE A 120 -12.32 -9.29 12.71
CA PHE A 120 -12.76 -10.52 12.05
C PHE A 120 -12.07 -10.69 10.69
N CYS A 121 -12.12 -11.92 10.16
CA CYS A 121 -11.54 -12.26 8.86
C CYS A 121 -12.62 -12.26 7.77
N VAL A 122 -12.31 -11.72 6.60
CA VAL A 122 -13.14 -11.78 5.39
C VAL A 122 -12.36 -12.47 4.27
N ALA A 123 -13.00 -13.41 3.59
CA ALA A 123 -12.43 -14.06 2.41
C ALA A 123 -12.50 -13.13 1.19
N LYS A 124 -11.41 -13.04 0.44
CA LYS A 124 -11.37 -12.45 -0.90
C LYS A 124 -11.75 -13.47 -1.97
N LYS A 125 -12.03 -12.97 -3.18
CA LYS A 125 -12.20 -13.77 -4.40
C LYS A 125 -11.02 -14.71 -4.65
N ASP A 126 -9.80 -14.31 -4.32
CA ASP A 126 -8.57 -15.09 -4.55
C ASP A 126 -8.28 -16.14 -3.48
N SER A 127 -9.29 -16.58 -2.71
CA SER A 127 -9.17 -17.50 -1.57
C SER A 127 -8.26 -17.04 -0.41
N LYS A 128 -7.68 -15.84 -0.50
CA LYS A 128 -6.93 -15.18 0.59
C LYS A 128 -7.88 -14.54 1.60
N ILE A 129 -7.44 -14.39 2.84
CA ILE A 129 -8.20 -13.64 3.86
C ILE A 129 -7.69 -12.22 4.05
N ARG A 130 -8.56 -11.32 4.51
CA ARG A 130 -8.23 -10.00 5.06
C ARG A 130 -8.72 -9.91 6.49
N ILE A 131 -7.91 -9.32 7.37
CA ILE A 131 -8.31 -8.95 8.72
C ILE A 131 -8.96 -7.57 8.65
N ILE A 132 -10.14 -7.43 9.25
CA ILE A 132 -10.86 -6.17 9.38
C ILE A 132 -10.99 -5.85 10.87
N HIS A 133 -10.52 -4.68 11.25
CA HIS A 133 -10.75 -4.11 12.59
C HIS A 133 -12.06 -3.32 12.57
N SER A 134 -13.02 -3.68 13.42
CA SER A 134 -14.22 -2.86 13.63
C SER A 134 -13.84 -1.69 14.53
N LEU A 135 -13.61 -0.55 13.88
CA LEU A 135 -13.27 0.71 14.53
C LEU A 135 -14.50 1.61 14.74
N GLU A 136 -15.71 1.05 14.71
CA GLU A 136 -16.96 1.79 14.92
C GLU A 136 -16.94 2.60 16.23
N PRO A 137 -16.50 2.05 17.39
CA PRO A 137 -16.42 2.84 18.62
C PRO A 137 -15.38 3.96 18.56
N LEU A 138 -14.25 3.72 17.87
CA LEU A 138 -13.20 4.73 17.71
C LEU A 138 -13.68 5.87 16.83
N ASN A 139 -14.38 5.56 15.74
CA ASN A 139 -14.94 6.56 14.84
C ASN A 139 -15.98 7.47 15.52
N VAL A 140 -16.72 6.96 16.51
CA VAL A 140 -17.70 7.76 17.29
C VAL A 140 -17.03 8.81 18.17
N VAL A 141 -15.87 8.48 18.75
CA VAL A 141 -15.16 9.40 19.66
C VAL A 141 -14.12 10.27 18.95
N THR A 142 -13.78 9.94 17.71
CA THR A 142 -12.79 10.68 16.91
C THR A 142 -13.43 11.95 16.35
N ILE A 143 -12.77 13.09 16.57
CA ILE A 143 -13.21 14.38 16.03
C ILE A 143 -12.98 14.36 14.53
N GLN A 144 -14.04 14.61 13.76
CA GLN A 144 -13.99 14.57 12.31
C GLN A 144 -13.19 15.74 11.75
N HIS A 145 -12.29 15.42 10.84
CA HIS A 145 -11.57 16.39 10.03
C HIS A 145 -12.43 16.81 8.82
N SER A 146 -12.37 18.09 8.46
CA SER A 146 -13.19 18.67 7.38
C SER A 146 -12.60 18.53 5.97
N GLY A 147 -11.42 17.94 5.81
CA GLY A 147 -10.84 17.77 4.49
C GLY A 147 -11.57 16.68 3.74
N VAL A 148 -12.20 17.10 2.66
CA VAL A 148 -12.88 16.23 1.71
C VAL A 148 -11.86 15.88 0.62
N PRO A 149 -11.72 14.60 0.23
CA PRO A 149 -10.89 14.26 -0.92
C PRO A 149 -11.37 15.04 -2.16
N PRO A 150 -10.46 15.44 -3.06
CA PRO A 150 -10.86 16.12 -4.28
C PRO A 150 -11.77 15.23 -5.12
N ILE A 151 -12.69 15.85 -5.87
CA ILE A 151 -13.60 15.14 -6.76
C ILE A 151 -12.75 14.51 -7.89
N PRO A 152 -12.80 13.17 -8.09
CA PRO A 152 -11.96 12.50 -9.07
C PRO A 152 -12.09 13.07 -10.49
N ASP A 153 -13.30 13.41 -10.91
CA ASP A 153 -13.55 13.96 -12.24
C ASP A 153 -12.84 15.31 -12.45
N HIS A 154 -12.88 16.21 -11.46
CA HIS A 154 -12.16 17.48 -11.53
C HIS A 154 -10.65 17.28 -11.61
N VAL A 155 -10.11 16.28 -10.91
CA VAL A 155 -8.69 15.93 -10.99
C VAL A 155 -8.37 15.37 -12.38
N ALA A 156 -9.22 14.48 -12.92
CA ALA A 156 -9.04 13.90 -14.25
C ALA A 156 -9.09 14.95 -15.37
N GLU A 157 -10.00 15.92 -15.29
CA GLU A 157 -10.14 17.02 -16.25
C GLU A 157 -8.86 17.87 -16.36
N GLN A 158 -8.08 18.01 -15.29
CA GLN A 158 -6.79 18.72 -15.34
C GLN A 158 -5.76 18.06 -16.25
N PHE A 159 -5.96 16.78 -16.59
CA PHE A 159 -5.13 16.03 -17.52
C PHE A 159 -5.70 15.99 -18.95
N ALA A 160 -6.84 16.66 -19.21
CA ALA A 160 -7.43 16.72 -20.55
C ALA A 160 -6.45 17.34 -21.56
N GLY A 161 -6.34 16.72 -22.75
CA GLY A 161 -5.44 17.17 -23.80
C GLY A 161 -3.95 16.87 -23.59
N ARG A 162 -3.57 16.14 -22.52
CA ARG A 162 -2.21 15.62 -22.37
C ARG A 162 -2.00 14.43 -23.30
N ALA A 163 -0.85 14.42 -23.98
CA ALA A 163 -0.51 13.37 -24.95
C ALA A 163 -0.15 12.02 -24.30
N CYS A 164 0.29 12.03 -23.03
CA CYS A 164 0.49 10.82 -22.24
C CYS A 164 0.05 11.02 -20.79
N GLY A 165 -0.30 9.92 -20.14
CA GLY A 165 -0.61 9.86 -18.71
C GLY A 165 -0.01 8.60 -18.11
N THR A 166 0.28 8.64 -16.82
CA THR A 166 0.70 7.48 -16.05
C THR A 166 -0.05 7.48 -14.72
N THR A 167 -0.38 6.29 -14.25
CA THR A 167 -1.05 6.09 -12.96
C THR A 167 -0.17 5.19 -12.11
N LEU A 168 0.14 5.65 -10.91
CA LEU A 168 0.87 4.91 -9.90
C LEU A 168 0.00 4.79 -8.66
N ASP A 169 0.09 3.66 -7.98
CA ASP A 169 -0.61 3.39 -6.73
C ASP A 169 0.41 3.14 -5.62
N LEU A 170 0.10 3.57 -4.39
CA LEU A 170 0.96 3.32 -3.23
C LEU A 170 0.73 1.90 -2.73
N TYR A 171 1.83 1.16 -2.55
CA TYR A 171 1.79 -0.22 -2.05
C TYR A 171 1.47 -0.20 -0.54
N VAL A 172 0.17 -0.23 -0.21
CA VAL A 172 -0.36 -0.16 1.16
C VAL A 172 -0.25 1.25 1.78
N GLY A 173 -0.77 2.27 1.09
CA GLY A 173 -0.60 3.69 1.48
C GLY A 173 -1.08 4.15 2.87
N TYR A 174 -1.81 3.32 3.65
CA TYR A 174 -2.15 3.63 5.05
C TYR A 174 -1.21 3.01 6.08
N ASP A 175 -0.45 1.98 5.71
CA ASP A 175 0.47 1.30 6.61
C ASP A 175 1.92 1.85 6.45
N GLU A 176 2.15 2.88 5.62
CA GLU A 176 3.47 3.51 5.37
C GLU A 176 3.97 4.38 6.51
#